data_AF-H0HWH2-F1
#
_entry.id   AF-H0HWH2-F1
#
_cell.length_a   1.000
_cell.length_b   1.000
_cell.length_c   1.000
_cell.angle_alpha   90.00
_cell.angle_beta   90.00
_cell.angle_gamma   90.00
#
_symmetry.space_group_name_H-M   'P 1'
#
loop_
_entity.id
_entity.type
_entity.pdbx_description
1 polymer ?
#
loop_
_entity_poly.entity_id
_entity_poly.type
_entity_poly.pdbx_seq_one_letter_code
_entity_poly.pdbx_strand_id
1 'polypeptide(L)' 'MQQFTGITDMAQLAIAARALDEHCRETGVRKGSLKHELLAKRTMVLFTRGIKTVDELKRGLRALDNPRQDHPGRAH' A
#
# COMPACT_ATOMS: atom_id res chain seq x y z
N MET A 1 4.92 20.57 15.23
CA MET A 1 3.53 20.06 15.07
C MET A 1 3.55 19.04 13.94
N GLN A 2 3.34 17.75 14.21
CA GLN A 2 3.19 16.76 13.13
C GLN A 2 1.85 17.03 12.44
N GLN A 3 1.90 17.46 11.19
CA GLN A 3 0.70 17.62 10.37
C GLN A 3 0.18 16.21 10.07
N PHE A 4 -1.00 15.87 10.56
CA PHE A 4 -1.69 14.65 10.17
C PHE A 4 -2.11 14.80 8.71
N THR A 5 -1.26 14.39 7.77
CA THR A 5 -1.67 14.10 6.38
C THR A 5 -2.43 12.78 6.37
N GLY A 6 -3.54 12.73 7.11
CA GLY A 6 -4.43 11.58 7.13
C GLY A 6 -5.32 11.56 5.88
N ILE A 7 -6.05 10.46 5.72
CA ILE A 7 -7.18 10.44 4.78
C ILE A 7 -8.29 11.28 5.41
N THR A 8 -8.57 12.45 4.84
CA THR A 8 -9.64 13.34 5.31
C THR A 8 -10.93 13.20 4.49
N ASP A 9 -10.88 12.41 3.41
CA ASP A 9 -11.98 12.20 2.47
C ASP A 9 -12.40 10.72 2.43
N MET A 10 -13.71 10.48 2.44
CA MET A 10 -14.26 9.12 2.46
C MET A 10 -14.03 8.36 1.16
N ALA A 11 -13.96 9.05 0.01
CA ALA A 11 -13.64 8.39 -1.26
C ALA A 11 -12.17 7.95 -1.29
N GLN A 12 -11.27 8.76 -0.74
CA GLN A 12 -9.87 8.39 -0.53
C GLN A 12 -9.72 7.17 0.40
N LEU A 13 -10.52 7.11 1.47
CA LEU A 13 -10.52 5.95 2.38
C LEU A 13 -10.99 4.69 1.65
N ALA A 14 -12.04 4.82 0.83
CA ALA A 14 -12.57 3.72 0.03
C ALA A 14 -11.52 3.19 -0.98
N ILE A 15 -10.74 4.07 -1.60
CA ILE A 15 -9.64 3.68 -2.51
C ILE A 15 -8.58 2.88 -1.76
N ALA A 16 -8.10 3.37 -0.62
CA ALA A 16 -7.09 2.70 0.19
C ALA A 16 -7.58 1.34 0.71
N ALA A 17 -8.83 1.29 1.22
CA ALA A 17 -9.45 0.06 1.70
C ALA A 17 -9.59 -0.97 0.57
N ARG A 18 -10.09 -0.56 -0.60
CA ARG A 18 -10.22 -1.44 -1.77
C ARG A 18 -8.88 -2.00 -2.24
N ALA A 19 -7.83 -1.17 -2.30
CA ALA A 19 -6.50 -1.63 -2.68
C ALA A 19 -5.94 -2.68 -1.70
N LEU A 20 -6.15 -2.47 -0.40
CA LEU A 20 -5.76 -3.42 0.64
C LEU A 20 -6.53 -4.74 0.52
N ASP A 21 -7.86 -4.70 0.41
CA ASP A 21 -8.71 -5.89 0.32
C ASP A 21 -8.38 -6.72 -0.93
N GLU A 22 -8.24 -6.06 -2.08
CA GLU A 22 -7.84 -6.74 -3.32
C GLU A 22 -6.46 -7.40 -3.19
N HIS A 23 -5.47 -6.67 -2.66
CA HIS A 23 -4.13 -7.21 -2.47
C HIS A 23 -4.10 -8.38 -1.48
N CYS A 24 -4.85 -8.29 -0.37
CA CYS A 24 -4.97 -9.38 0.60
C CYS A 24 -5.64 -10.61 -0.03
N ARG A 25 -6.67 -10.41 -0.86
CA ARG A 25 -7.33 -11.50 -1.59
C ARG A 25 -6.39 -12.18 -2.57
N GLU A 26 -5.59 -11.40 -3.30
CA GLU A 26 -4.60 -11.92 -4.27
C GLU A 26 -3.45 -12.69 -3.60
N THR A 27 -3.05 -12.28 -2.40
CA THR A 27 -1.92 -12.87 -1.66
C THR A 27 -2.34 -13.91 -0.61
N GLY A 28 -3.65 -14.17 -0.48
CA GLY A 28 -4.19 -15.11 0.51
C GLY A 28 -4.03 -14.64 1.96
N VAL A 29 -3.83 -13.35 2.20
CA VAL A 29 -3.63 -12.81 3.55
C VAL A 29 -4.97 -12.71 4.28
N ARG A 30 -5.10 -13.44 5.39
CA ARG A 30 -6.30 -13.41 6.24
C ARG A 30 -6.44 -12.06 6.96
N LYS A 31 -7.64 -11.49 6.94
CA LYS A 31 -8.02 -10.30 7.71
C LYS A 31 -7.79 -10.53 9.22
N GLY A 32 -7.25 -9.52 9.90
CA GLY A 32 -6.92 -9.59 11.33
C GLY A 32 -5.63 -10.36 11.66
N SER A 33 -4.90 -10.84 10.65
CA SER A 33 -3.53 -11.32 10.88
C SER A 33 -2.54 -10.17 11.05
N LEU A 34 -1.39 -10.44 11.68
CA LEU A 34 -0.30 -9.46 11.78
C LEU A 34 0.15 -8.95 10.39
N LYS A 35 0.17 -9.84 9.38
CA LYS A 35 0.51 -9.47 8.01
C LYS A 35 -0.53 -8.51 7.41
N HIS A 36 -1.81 -8.74 7.67
CA HIS A 36 -2.88 -7.82 7.25
C HIS A 36 -2.73 -6.43 7.88
N GLU A 37 -2.45 -6.34 9.18
CA GLU A 37 -2.22 -5.05 9.85
C GLU A 37 -0.99 -4.31 9.30
N LEU A 38 0.08 -5.04 9.01
CA LEU A 38 1.28 -4.47 8.40
C LEU A 38 0.99 -3.92 7.00
N LEU A 39 0.23 -4.66 6.19
CA LEU A 39 -0.21 -4.20 4.87
C LEU A 39 -1.09 -2.97 4.97
N ALA A 40 -2.03 -2.90 5.92
CA ALA A 40 -2.85 -1.72 6.15
C ALA A 40 -1.99 -0.47 6.47
N LYS A 41 -1.00 -0.61 7.35
CA LYS A 41 -0.05 0.48 7.66
C LYS A 41 0.75 0.91 6.43
N ARG A 42 1.20 -0.04 5.60
CA ARG A 42 1.93 0.25 4.35
C ARG A 42 1.04 0.96 3.33
N THR A 43 -0.21 0.53 3.16
CA THR A 43 -1.18 1.19 2.29
C THR A 43 -1.37 2.65 2.69
N MET A 44 -1.50 2.92 3.99
CA MET A 44 -1.59 4.29 4.50
C MET A 44 -0.33 5.11 4.18
N VAL A 45 0.87 4.57 4.42
CA VAL A 45 2.14 5.27 4.10
C VAL A 45 2.27 5.56 2.61
N LEU A 46 1.88 4.62 1.74
CA LEU A 46 1.89 4.84 0.29
C LEU A 46 0.91 5.96 -0.10
N PHE A 47 -0.27 5.94 0.50
CA PHE A 47 -1.29 6.97 0.28
C PHE A 47 -0.82 8.37 0.69
N THR A 48 -0.23 8.50 1.88
CA THR A 48 0.28 9.80 2.37
C THR A 48 1.45 10.35 1.55
N ARG A 49 2.17 9.49 0.81
CA ARG A 49 3.23 9.88 -0.13
C ARG A 49 2.71 10.34 -1.49
N GLY A 50 1.39 10.43 -1.67
CA GLY A 50 0.77 10.98 -2.87
C GLY A 50 0.27 9.92 -3.86
N ILE A 51 0.32 8.63 -3.51
CA ILE A 51 -0.26 7.56 -4.33
C ILE A 51 -1.77 7.51 -4.12
N LYS A 52 -2.56 7.82 -5.16
CA LYS A 52 -4.00 8.06 -5.01
C LYS A 52 -4.90 7.09 -5.77
N THR A 53 -4.34 6.12 -6.50
CA THR A 53 -5.14 5.14 -7.25
C THR A 53 -4.99 3.73 -6.68
N VAL A 54 -6.02 2.90 -6.89
CA VAL A 54 -6.02 1.49 -6.45
C VAL A 54 -4.83 0.73 -7.05
N ASP A 55 -4.62 0.86 -8.35
CA ASP A 55 -3.54 0.17 -9.06
C ASP A 55 -2.14 0.56 -8.58
N GLU A 56 -1.90 1.85 -8.35
CA GLU A 56 -0.61 2.31 -7.84
C GLU A 56 -0.35 1.82 -6.41
N LEU A 57 -1.38 1.84 -5.54
CA LEU A 57 -1.27 1.30 -4.19
C LEU A 57 -0.94 -0.19 -4.24
N LYS A 58 -1.61 -0.96 -5.10
CA LYS A 58 -1.33 -2.40 -5.29
C LYS A 58 0.10 -2.64 -5.80
N ARG A 59 0.58 -1.84 -6.75
CA ARG A 59 1.98 -1.90 -7.24
C ARG A 59 2.97 -1.62 -6.11
N GLY A 60 2.74 -0.57 -5.32
CA GLY A 60 3.57 -0.24 -4.17
C GLY A 60 3.61 -1.36 -3.12
N LEU A 61 2.46 -1.97 -2.81
CA LEU A 61 2.38 -3.09 -1.88
C LEU A 61 3.16 -4.31 -2.37
N ARG A 62 3.07 -4.63 -3.68
CA ARG A 62 3.85 -5.72 -4.29
C ARG A 62 5.36 -5.46 -4.22
N ALA A 63 5.81 -4.23 -4.48
CA ALA A 63 7.21 -3.86 -4.38
C ALA A 63 7.75 -4.01 -2.94
N LEU A 64 6.90 -3.75 -1.93
CA LEU A 64 7.26 -3.90 -0.51
C LEU A 64 7.19 -5.34 0.01
N ASP A 65 6.44 -6.23 -0.65
CA ASP A 65 6.39 -7.67 -0.33
C ASP A 65 7.52 -8.43 -1.04
N ASN A 66 7.98 -7.93 -2.19
CA ASN A 66 9.06 -8.51 -2.97
C ASN A 66 10.19 -7.48 -3.25
N PRO A 67 11.14 -7.28 -2.33
CA PRO A 67 12.20 -6.27 -2.46
C PRO A 67 13.22 -6.56 -3.58
N ARG A 68 13.05 -7.66 -4.35
CA ARG A 68 14.00 -8.10 -5.38
C ARG A 68 13.78 -7.51 -6.78
N GLN A 69 12.90 -6.53 -6.96
CA GLN A 69 12.58 -5.99 -8.30
C GLN A 69 12.65 -4.45 -8.32
N ASP A 70 13.79 -3.89 -7.93
CA ASP A 70 14.27 -2.59 -8.44
C ASP A 70 15.81 -2.60 -8.43
N HIS A 71 16.40 -2.92 -9.58
CA HIS A 71 17.77 -2.54 -9.92
C HIS A 71 17.82 -2.18 -11.40
N PRO A 72 17.45 -0.94 -11.77
CA PRO A 72 17.83 -0.42 -13.07
C PRO A 72 19.32 -0.04 -13.01
N GLY A 73 20.16 -0.88 -13.61
CA GLY A 73 21.44 -0.50 -14.21
C GLY A 73 22.53 0.06 -13.29
N ARG A 74 23.38 -0.82 -12.75
CA ARG A 74 24.79 -0.47 -12.50
C ARG A 74 25.59 -0.97 -13.70
N ALA A 75 25.72 -0.12 -14.72
CA ALA A 75 26.67 -0.34 -15.81
C ALA A 75 28.08 -0.26 -15.23
N HIS A 76 28.90 -1.23 -15.62
CA HIS A 76 30.27 -1.45 -15.18
C HIS A 76 31.25 -0.71 -16.08
#